data_AF-A0A0P9EMP7-F1
#
_entry.id   AF-A0A0P9EMP7-F1
#
_cell.length_a   1.000
_cell.length_b   1.000
_cell.length_c   1.000
_cell.angle_alpha   90.00
_cell.angle_beta   90.00
_cell.angle_gamma   90.00
#
_symmetry.space_group_name_H-M   'P 1'
#
loop_
_entity.id
_entity.type
_entity.pdbx_description
1 polymer ?
#
loop_
_entity_poly.entity_id
_entity_poly.type
_entity_poly.pdbx_seq_one_letter_code
_entity_poly.pdbx_strand_id
1 'polypeptide(L)'
;MRDSNFNFPALGRACICVSSGIYDRRALDAPPGSLPLINSLTHLTYLTATSPRVRDIISHDGGLERLVRVLQHCARGGPAGAHLLYTYSLAFQCIVNIGVRGSEAIRTRVVEAGALDVVVFVLERYLEDVQRKRQQNQAD
;
A
#
# COMPACT_ATOMS: atom_id res chain seq x y z
N MET A 1 3.20 21.12 26.95
CA MET A 1 3.45 20.07 25.94
C MET A 1 3.69 20.77 24.62
N ARG A 2 4.54 20.22 23.73
CA ARG A 2 4.82 20.80 22.42
C ARG A 2 3.99 20.03 21.40
N ASP A 3 3.06 20.69 20.72
CA ASP A 3 2.26 20.03 19.69
C ASP A 3 3.15 19.51 18.56
N SER A 4 2.78 18.36 18.01
CA SER A 4 3.50 17.72 16.91
C SER A 4 3.28 18.50 15.60
N ASN A 5 4.35 18.99 14.98
CA ASN A 5 4.28 19.74 13.73
C ASN A 5 3.75 18.86 12.57
N PHE A 6 2.79 19.39 11.78
CA PHE A 6 2.05 18.68 10.71
C PHE A 6 1.92 19.49 9.38
N ASN A 7 1.90 18.84 8.19
CA ASN A 7 2.27 19.48 6.90
C ASN A 7 2.10 18.64 5.63
N PHE A 8 2.09 19.39 4.51
CA PHE A 8 2.40 19.03 3.13
C PHE A 8 3.47 19.97 2.51
N PRO A 9 4.68 19.50 2.07
CA PRO A 9 5.72 20.40 1.53
C PRO A 9 5.35 21.16 0.25
N ALA A 10 4.32 20.71 -0.48
CA ALA A 10 3.70 21.50 -1.56
C ALA A 10 2.96 22.77 -1.06
N LEU A 11 2.84 22.95 0.26
CA LEU A 11 2.17 24.06 0.98
C LEU A 11 2.95 24.58 2.24
N GLY A 12 3.94 23.83 2.78
CA GLY A 12 5.09 24.26 3.62
C GLY A 12 5.02 24.36 5.19
N ARG A 13 5.20 23.27 6.00
CA ARG A 13 5.11 23.18 7.51
C ARG A 13 5.81 22.02 8.39
N ALA A 14 6.42 20.92 7.86
CA ALA A 14 6.81 19.60 8.53
C ALA A 14 5.67 18.65 9.10
N CYS A 15 5.65 17.30 8.87
CA CYS A 15 4.46 16.48 8.40
C CYS A 15 3.73 15.37 9.24
N ILE A 16 2.47 15.02 8.84
CA ILE A 16 1.62 13.94 9.44
C ILE A 16 2.01 12.55 8.89
N CYS A 17 2.56 11.71 9.76
CA CYS A 17 2.69 10.27 9.53
C CYS A 17 1.55 9.52 10.23
N VAL A 18 1.17 8.34 9.73
CA VAL A 18 0.33 7.40 10.50
C VAL A 18 1.12 6.96 11.74
N SER A 19 0.45 6.89 12.90
CA SER A 19 1.01 6.40 14.16
C SER A 19 0.25 5.15 14.63
N SER A 20 0.70 4.51 15.72
CA SER A 20 0.03 3.33 16.30
C SER A 20 -1.40 3.57 16.81
N GLY A 21 -1.86 4.81 16.90
CA GLY A 21 -3.21 5.18 17.33
C GLY A 21 -3.96 6.17 16.43
N ILE A 22 -3.31 6.74 15.41
CA ILE A 22 -3.90 7.77 14.53
C ILE A 22 -3.68 7.40 13.07
N TYR A 23 -4.77 7.27 12.33
CA TYR A 23 -4.78 7.20 10.88
C TYR A 23 -5.16 8.57 10.30
N ASP A 24 -4.42 9.02 9.28
CA ASP A 24 -4.76 10.18 8.45
C ASP A 24 -4.42 9.84 6.99
N ARG A 25 -5.39 9.96 6.09
CA ARG A 25 -5.23 9.64 4.67
C ARG A 25 -4.10 10.42 4.00
N ARG A 26 -3.84 11.65 4.45
CA ARG A 26 -2.82 12.56 3.89
C ARG A 26 -1.40 12.00 4.06
N ALA A 27 -1.17 11.13 5.04
CA ALA A 27 0.10 10.44 5.21
C ALA A 27 0.45 9.52 4.02
N LEU A 28 -0.56 9.05 3.28
CA LEU A 28 -0.38 8.20 2.09
C LEU A 28 -0.05 9.00 0.82
N ASP A 29 -0.15 10.33 0.86
CA ASP A 29 0.10 11.19 -0.29
C ASP A 29 1.60 11.48 -0.53
N ALA A 30 2.47 11.07 0.40
CA ALA A 30 3.93 11.11 0.24
C ALA A 30 4.43 10.30 -0.97
N PRO A 31 5.62 10.62 -1.54
CA PRO A 31 6.15 9.92 -2.70
C PRO A 31 6.40 8.42 -2.43
N PRO A 32 6.09 7.52 -3.38
CA PRO A 32 6.47 6.11 -3.30
C PRO A 32 7.98 5.92 -3.05
N GLY A 33 8.34 4.97 -2.17
CA GLY A 33 9.73 4.73 -1.78
C GLY A 33 10.33 5.73 -0.79
N SER A 34 9.62 6.80 -0.42
CA SER A 34 10.10 7.77 0.59
C SER A 34 9.94 7.24 2.03
N LEU A 35 10.88 7.58 2.91
CA LEU A 35 10.85 7.20 4.33
C LEU A 35 9.54 7.57 5.06
N PRO A 36 8.92 8.76 4.86
CA PRO A 36 7.64 9.09 5.50
C PRO A 36 6.48 8.17 5.09
N LEU A 37 6.45 7.75 3.81
CA LEU A 37 5.44 6.80 3.34
C LEU A 37 5.68 5.42 3.94
N ILE A 38 6.92 4.94 3.92
CA ILE A 38 7.31 3.64 4.50
C ILE A 38 6.92 3.60 5.99
N ASN A 39 7.28 4.62 6.77
CA ASN A 39 6.94 4.70 8.19
C ASN A 39 5.42 4.69 8.43
N SER A 40 4.67 5.43 7.59
CA SER A 40 3.21 5.48 7.66
C SER A 40 2.58 4.13 7.30
N LEU A 41 3.08 3.43 6.28
CA LEU A 41 2.60 2.10 5.90
C LEU A 41 2.94 1.02 6.94
N THR A 42 4.08 1.13 7.63
CA THR A 42 4.43 0.24 8.75
C THR A 42 3.42 0.35 9.89
N HIS A 43 3.10 1.57 10.34
CA HIS A 43 2.07 1.77 11.37
C HIS A 43 0.65 1.41 10.87
N LEU A 44 0.35 1.70 9.60
CA LEU A 44 -0.94 1.35 9.00
C LEU A 44 -1.13 -0.16 8.86
N THR A 45 -0.06 -0.93 8.63
CA THR A 45 -0.11 -2.40 8.59
C THR A 45 -0.58 -2.96 9.93
N TYR A 46 -0.10 -2.39 11.05
CA TYR A 46 -0.60 -2.73 12.39
C TYR A 46 -2.06 -2.30 12.58
N LEU A 47 -2.40 -1.03 12.29
CA LEU A 47 -3.77 -0.51 12.46
C LEU A 47 -4.82 -1.27 11.64
N THR A 48 -4.52 -1.61 10.39
CA THR A 48 -5.43 -2.38 9.51
C THR A 48 -5.63 -3.80 10.01
N ALA A 49 -4.65 -4.40 10.69
CA ALA A 49 -4.80 -5.69 11.34
C ALA A 49 -5.68 -5.60 12.61
N THR A 50 -5.44 -4.63 13.49
CA THR A 50 -6.03 -4.58 14.84
C THR A 50 -7.33 -3.79 14.94
N SER A 51 -7.51 -2.71 14.17
CA SER A 51 -8.62 -1.77 14.35
C SER A 51 -9.69 -1.91 13.25
N PRO A 52 -10.91 -2.41 13.55
CA PRO A 52 -12.00 -2.42 12.58
C PRO A 52 -12.38 -0.99 12.16
N ARG A 53 -12.41 -0.04 13.09
CA ARG A 53 -12.70 1.37 12.82
C ARG A 53 -11.75 1.99 11.78
N VAL A 54 -10.47 1.62 11.76
CA VAL A 54 -9.54 2.10 10.71
C VAL A 54 -9.85 1.46 9.36
N ARG A 55 -10.24 0.17 9.32
CA ARG A 55 -10.70 -0.48 8.08
C ARG A 55 -11.99 0.15 7.54
N ASP A 56 -12.91 0.56 8.41
CA ASP A 56 -14.11 1.30 8.00
C ASP A 56 -13.73 2.65 7.40
N ILE A 57 -12.94 3.48 8.10
CA ILE A 57 -12.54 4.82 7.64
C ILE A 57 -11.84 4.75 6.27
N ILE A 58 -10.84 3.87 6.13
CA ILE A 58 -10.01 3.79 4.93
C ILE A 58 -10.78 3.33 3.67
N SER A 59 -11.93 2.69 3.87
CA SER A 59 -12.80 2.19 2.80
C SER A 59 -13.74 3.26 2.25
N HIS A 60 -13.94 4.35 3.00
CA HIS A 60 -14.86 5.45 2.69
C HIS A 60 -14.14 6.76 2.32
N ASP A 61 -12.90 6.99 2.78
CA ASP A 61 -12.21 8.28 2.61
C ASP A 61 -11.33 8.40 1.35
N GLY A 62 -11.23 7.32 0.56
CA GLY A 62 -10.36 7.24 -0.62
C GLY A 62 -8.96 6.65 -0.33
N GLY A 63 -8.72 6.14 0.88
CA GLY A 63 -7.45 5.54 1.28
C GLY A 63 -7.12 4.25 0.54
N LEU A 64 -8.11 3.41 0.22
CA LEU A 64 -7.95 2.21 -0.60
C LEU A 64 -7.42 2.53 -2.00
N GLU A 65 -8.04 3.46 -2.71
CA GLU A 65 -7.64 3.90 -4.04
C GLU A 65 -6.23 4.51 -4.02
N ARG A 66 -5.84 5.17 -2.92
CA ARG A 66 -4.46 5.66 -2.74
C ARG A 66 -3.47 4.51 -2.53
N LEU A 67 -3.81 3.48 -1.75
CA LEU A 67 -2.97 2.28 -1.59
C LEU A 67 -2.79 1.53 -2.92
N VAL A 68 -3.87 1.37 -3.71
CA VAL A 68 -3.80 0.76 -5.04
C VAL A 68 -2.90 1.57 -5.98
N ARG A 69 -2.99 2.90 -6.00
CA ARG A 69 -2.07 3.76 -6.78
C ARG A 69 -0.61 3.62 -6.34
N VAL A 70 -0.32 3.48 -5.05
CA VAL A 70 1.04 3.23 -4.54
C VAL A 70 1.55 1.87 -5.05
N LEU A 71 0.72 0.83 -5.01
CA LEU A 71 1.05 -0.49 -5.54
C LEU A 71 1.31 -0.47 -7.05
N GLN A 72 0.43 0.16 -7.83
CA GLN A 72 0.59 0.32 -9.27
C GLN A 72 1.86 1.13 -9.64
N HIS A 73 2.23 2.14 -8.83
CA HIS A 73 3.46 2.89 -9.04
C HIS A 73 4.70 2.03 -8.73
N CYS A 74 4.72 1.33 -7.60
CA CYS A 74 5.83 0.44 -7.24
C CYS A 74 5.96 -0.75 -8.20
N ALA A 75 4.85 -1.27 -8.74
CA ALA A 75 4.80 -2.33 -9.75
C ALA A 75 5.40 -1.91 -11.10
N ARG A 76 5.29 -0.63 -11.47
CA ARG A 76 5.95 -0.03 -12.64
C ARG A 76 7.43 0.31 -12.39
N GLY A 77 7.84 0.36 -11.12
CA GLY A 77 9.25 0.48 -10.74
C GLY A 77 10.01 -0.79 -11.11
N GLY A 78 11.08 -0.66 -11.89
CA GLY A 78 11.95 -1.78 -12.22
C GLY A 78 12.60 -2.44 -10.98
N PRO A 79 13.21 -3.63 -11.14
CA PRO A 79 13.68 -4.47 -10.02
C PRO A 79 14.83 -3.89 -9.16
N ALA A 80 15.26 -2.65 -9.41
CA ALA A 80 16.39 -2.01 -8.74
C ALA A 80 16.04 -1.27 -7.42
N GLY A 81 14.75 -1.03 -7.13
CA GLY A 81 14.32 -0.25 -5.97
C GLY A 81 13.98 -1.10 -4.74
N ALA A 82 14.96 -1.46 -3.90
CA ALA A 82 14.68 -2.20 -2.65
C ALA A 82 13.65 -1.49 -1.74
N HIS A 83 13.68 -0.16 -1.71
CA HIS A 83 12.71 0.70 -1.03
C HIS A 83 11.32 0.68 -1.69
N LEU A 84 11.22 0.52 -3.02
CA LEU A 84 9.94 0.35 -3.74
C LEU A 84 9.34 -1.03 -3.45
N LEU A 85 10.14 -2.09 -3.45
CA LEU A 85 9.68 -3.44 -3.09
C LEU A 85 9.19 -3.50 -1.64
N TYR A 86 9.89 -2.85 -0.71
CA TYR A 86 9.44 -2.77 0.68
C TYR A 86 8.14 -1.95 0.83
N THR A 87 8.05 -0.81 0.14
CA THR A 87 6.81 0.01 0.08
C THR A 87 5.64 -0.81 -0.50
N TYR A 88 5.87 -1.58 -1.56
CA TYR A 88 4.89 -2.46 -2.19
C TYR A 88 4.39 -3.50 -1.19
N SER A 89 5.29 -4.24 -0.53
CA SER A 89 4.93 -5.26 0.45
C SER A 89 4.08 -4.72 1.60
N LEU A 90 4.42 -3.55 2.14
CA LEU A 90 3.63 -2.91 3.21
C LEU A 90 2.26 -2.44 2.71
N ALA A 91 2.18 -1.81 1.54
CA ALA A 91 0.91 -1.36 0.96
C ALA A 91 -0.01 -2.55 0.60
N PHE A 92 0.57 -3.64 0.10
CA PHE A 92 -0.15 -4.86 -0.24
C PHE A 92 -0.68 -5.54 1.03
N GLN A 93 0.15 -5.63 2.08
CA GLN A 93 -0.27 -6.15 3.38
C GLN A 93 -1.40 -5.32 4.00
N CYS A 94 -1.41 -3.99 3.83
CA CYS A 94 -2.53 -3.14 4.24
C CYS A 94 -3.83 -3.54 3.53
N ILE A 95 -3.84 -3.66 2.19
CA ILE A 95 -5.03 -4.06 1.42
C ILE A 95 -5.50 -5.48 1.82
N VAL A 96 -4.59 -6.44 1.93
CA VAL A 96 -4.91 -7.81 2.38
C VAL A 96 -5.50 -7.80 3.78
N ASN A 97 -4.94 -7.01 4.71
CA ASN A 97 -5.48 -6.88 6.06
C ASN A 97 -6.89 -6.29 6.07
N ILE A 98 -7.17 -5.31 5.22
CA ILE A 98 -8.49 -4.69 5.08
C ILE A 98 -9.51 -5.68 4.49
N GLY A 99 -9.15 -6.38 3.42
CA GLY A 99 -10.04 -7.35 2.76
C GLY A 99 -10.35 -8.58 3.62
N VAL A 100 -9.33 -9.22 4.20
CA VAL A 100 -9.50 -10.47 4.97
C VAL A 100 -10.23 -10.24 6.30
N ARG A 101 -10.08 -9.06 6.93
CA ARG A 101 -10.72 -8.71 8.22
C ARG A 101 -11.87 -7.71 8.08
N GLY A 102 -12.30 -7.44 6.85
CA GLY A 102 -13.37 -6.52 6.51
C GLY A 102 -14.74 -7.20 6.48
N SER A 103 -15.79 -6.40 6.66
CA SER A 103 -17.16 -6.78 6.33
C SER A 103 -17.31 -7.01 4.82
N GLU A 104 -18.46 -7.54 4.39
CA GLU A 104 -18.76 -7.69 2.97
C GLU A 104 -18.66 -6.37 2.21
N ALA A 105 -19.24 -5.29 2.75
CA ALA A 105 -19.13 -3.94 2.18
C ALA A 105 -17.67 -3.48 2.00
N ILE A 106 -16.80 -3.73 2.98
CA ILE A 106 -15.36 -3.43 2.86
C ILE A 106 -14.71 -4.26 1.74
N ARG A 107 -15.04 -5.55 1.63
CA ARG A 107 -14.50 -6.41 0.56
C ARG A 107 -14.93 -5.93 -0.83
N THR A 108 -16.17 -5.50 -0.99
CA THR A 108 -16.67 -4.88 -2.22
C THR A 108 -15.90 -3.59 -2.53
N ARG A 109 -15.71 -2.70 -1.56
CA ARG A 109 -14.90 -1.47 -1.72
C ARG A 109 -13.44 -1.75 -2.09
N VAL A 110 -12.84 -2.82 -1.57
CA VAL A 110 -11.48 -3.26 -1.96
C VAL A 110 -11.42 -3.68 -3.44
N VAL A 111 -12.44 -4.37 -3.94
CA VAL A 111 -12.56 -4.73 -5.37
C VAL A 111 -12.76 -3.47 -6.23
N GLU A 112 -13.72 -2.61 -5.86
CA GLU A 112 -14.02 -1.35 -6.56
C GLU A 112 -12.82 -0.39 -6.63
N ALA A 113 -11.95 -0.40 -5.63
CA ALA A 113 -10.73 0.42 -5.59
C ALA A 113 -9.63 -0.04 -6.57
N GLY A 114 -9.81 -1.17 -7.28
CA GLY A 114 -8.84 -1.71 -8.24
C GLY A 114 -7.82 -2.68 -7.66
N ALA A 115 -8.09 -3.32 -6.51
CA ALA A 115 -7.16 -4.28 -5.91
C ALA A 115 -6.95 -5.53 -6.79
N LEU A 116 -7.95 -5.92 -7.60
CA LEU A 116 -7.85 -7.08 -8.50
C LEU A 116 -6.78 -6.86 -9.59
N ASP A 117 -6.66 -5.65 -10.14
CA ASP A 117 -5.66 -5.33 -11.17
C ASP A 117 -4.23 -5.58 -10.66
N VAL A 118 -3.98 -5.27 -9.39
CA VAL A 118 -2.70 -5.51 -8.73
C VAL A 118 -2.42 -7.00 -8.57
N VAL A 119 -3.44 -7.80 -8.22
CA VAL A 119 -3.31 -9.26 -8.09
C VAL A 119 -3.06 -9.90 -9.45
N VAL A 120 -3.81 -9.50 -10.49
CA VAL A 120 -3.61 -9.99 -11.87
C VAL A 120 -2.19 -9.69 -12.35
N PHE A 121 -1.71 -8.45 -12.20
CA PHE A 121 -0.35 -8.07 -12.58
C PHE A 121 0.74 -8.94 -11.93
N VAL A 122 0.61 -9.26 -10.63
CA VAL A 122 1.56 -10.14 -9.94
C VAL A 122 1.52 -11.56 -10.48
N LEU A 123 0.32 -12.09 -10.76
CA LEU A 123 0.13 -13.45 -11.29
C LEU A 123 0.67 -13.57 -12.72
N GLU A 124 0.40 -12.58 -13.59
CA GLU A 124 0.96 -12.49 -14.94
C GLU A 124 2.49 -12.50 -14.89
N ARG A 125 3.09 -11.64 -14.06
CA ARG A 125 4.55 -11.57 -13.94
C ARG A 125 5.17 -12.86 -13.39
N TYR A 126 4.50 -13.54 -12.46
CA TYR A 126 4.91 -14.85 -11.98
C TYR A 126 4.86 -15.92 -13.08
N LEU A 127 3.81 -15.92 -13.92
CA LEU A 127 3.69 -16.85 -15.04
C LEU A 127 4.80 -16.63 -16.08
N GLU A 128 5.13 -15.38 -16.41
CA GLU A 128 6.27 -15.04 -17.28
C GLU A 128 7.62 -15.53 -16.72
N ASP A 129 7.85 -15.40 -15.41
CA ASP A 129 9.07 -15.86 -14.75
C ASP A 129 9.17 -17.39 -14.75
N VAL A 130 8.05 -18.10 -14.53
CA VAL A 130 7.98 -19.56 -14.62
C VAL A 130 8.22 -20.05 -16.05
N GLN A 131 7.67 -19.38 -17.06
CA GLN A 131 7.89 -19.69 -18.47
C GLN A 131 9.36 -19.49 -18.87
N ARG A 132 9.98 -18.37 -18.49
CA ARG A 132 11.40 -18.10 -18.75
C ARG A 132 12.32 -19.16 -18.14
N LYS A 133 12.09 -19.54 -16.88
CA LYS A 133 12.85 -20.62 -16.23
C LYS A 133 12.67 -21.98 -16.92
N ARG A 134 11.47 -22.30 -17.40
CA ARG A 134 11.23 -23.52 -18.19
C ARG A 134 11.99 -23.53 -19.51
N GLN A 135 12.10 -22.39 -20.19
CA GLN A 135 12.86 -22.26 -21.44
C GLN A 135 14.37 -22.39 -21.20
N GLN A 136 14.89 -21.80 -20.12
CA GLN A 136 16.30 -21.97 -19.73
C GLN A 136 16.63 -23.44 -19.43
N ASN A 137 15.82 -24.10 -18.60
CA ASN A 137 15.95 -25.53 -18.29
C ASN A 137 15.69 -26.50 -19.48
N GLN A 138 15.38 -25.99 -20.67
CA GLN A 138 15.26 -26.76 -21.92
C GLN A 138 16.38 -26.42 -22.93
N ALA A 139 17.20 -25.41 -22.64
CA ALA A 139 18.35 -25.00 -23.44
C ALA A 139 19.69 -25.45 -22.83
N ASP A 140 19.70 -25.76 -21.53
CA ASP A 140 20.78 -26.45 -20.78
C ASP A 140 20.58 -27.98 -20.81
#